data_AF-A0A3Z9ACR8-F1
#
_entry.id   AF-A0A3Z9ACR8-F1
#
_cell.length_a   1.000
_cell.length_b   1.000
_cell.length_c   1.000
_cell.angle_alpha   90.00
_cell.angle_beta   90.00
_cell.angle_gamma   90.00
#
_symmetry.space_group_name_H-M   'P 1'
#
loop_
_entity.id
_entity.type
_entity.pdbx_description
1 polymer ?
#
loop_
_entity_poly.entity_id
_entity_poly.type
_entity_poly.pdbx_seq_one_letter_code
_entity_poly.pdbx_strand_id
1 'polypeptide(L)'
;MLMTDFTITPKAQNVFLESWLDLPETEQQEMDHVDYDEQVSTRFFHFEGCVYDIADFMRDDRFPEWHASYPLNAFAMLMIRVDDSGDTIDIGLLH
;
A
#
# COMPACT_ATOMS: atom_id res chain seq x y z
N MET A 1 -16.01 26.98 -6.24
CA MET A 1 -15.49 25.71 -5.72
C MET A 1 -14.23 25.43 -6.52
N LEU A 2 -13.05 25.55 -5.90
CA LEU A 2 -11.79 25.13 -6.56
C LEU A 2 -11.83 23.61 -6.61
N MET A 3 -12.15 23.04 -7.77
CA MET A 3 -11.84 21.64 -8.05
C MET A 3 -10.32 21.59 -8.20
N THR A 4 -9.63 21.19 -7.15
CA THR A 4 -8.25 20.75 -7.29
C THR A 4 -8.31 19.49 -8.13
N ASP A 5 -7.76 19.52 -9.34
CA ASP A 5 -7.71 18.36 -10.23
C ASP A 5 -6.71 17.36 -9.67
N PHE A 6 -7.21 16.48 -8.81
CA PHE A 6 -6.47 15.34 -8.29
C PHE A 6 -6.12 14.39 -9.42
N THR A 7 -4.82 14.16 -9.64
CA THR A 7 -4.36 13.25 -10.68
C THR A 7 -3.66 12.05 -10.05
N ILE A 8 -4.19 10.85 -10.31
CA ILE A 8 -3.53 9.60 -9.92
C ILE A 8 -2.68 9.12 -11.09
N THR A 9 -1.37 9.06 -10.88
CA THR A 9 -0.41 8.55 -11.86
C THR A 9 -0.03 7.11 -11.52
N PRO A 10 -0.30 6.12 -12.38
CA PRO A 10 0.16 4.75 -12.17
C PRO A 10 1.69 4.68 -12.07
N LYS A 11 2.20 3.89 -11.13
CA LYS A 11 3.64 3.73 -10.85
C LYS A 11 4.13 2.30 -11.03
N ALA A 12 3.35 1.31 -10.59
CA ALA A 12 3.67 -0.10 -10.74
C ALA A 12 2.39 -0.91 -10.92
N GLN A 13 2.51 -2.10 -11.52
CA GLN A 13 1.39 -3.02 -11.74
C GLN A 13 1.77 -4.44 -11.37
N ASN A 14 0.80 -5.22 -10.90
CA ASN A 14 0.97 -6.61 -10.47
C ASN A 14 2.11 -6.81 -9.46
N VAL A 15 2.19 -5.92 -8.47
CA VAL A 15 3.14 -6.04 -7.35
C VAL A 15 2.63 -7.12 -6.41
N PHE A 16 3.43 -8.15 -6.17
CA PHE A 16 3.05 -9.26 -5.29
C PHE A 16 3.01 -8.84 -3.83
N LEU A 17 2.01 -9.34 -3.13
CA LEU A 17 1.91 -9.23 -1.69
C LEU A 17 2.68 -10.37 -1.01
N GLU A 18 3.63 -9.99 -0.19
CA GLU A 18 4.50 -10.88 0.56
C GLU A 18 3.91 -11.17 1.94
N SER A 19 4.19 -12.37 2.46
CA SER A 19 3.87 -12.73 3.83
C SER A 19 4.98 -12.29 4.78
N TRP A 20 4.72 -12.31 6.08
CA TRP A 20 5.74 -12.05 7.10
C TRP A 20 7.02 -12.89 6.92
N LEU A 21 6.87 -14.16 6.49
CA LEU A 21 7.99 -15.09 6.34
C LEU A 21 8.87 -14.81 5.11
N ASP A 22 8.35 -14.04 4.16
CA ASP A 22 9.08 -13.66 2.95
C ASP A 22 9.98 -12.44 3.21
N LEU A 23 9.65 -11.62 4.22
CA LEU A 23 10.46 -10.48 4.63
C LEU A 23 11.78 -10.92 5.29
N PRO A 24 12.92 -10.29 4.97
CA PRO A 24 14.16 -10.41 5.73
C PRO A 24 13.97 -9.99 7.21
N GLU A 25 14.72 -10.60 8.12
CA GLU A 25 14.66 -10.27 9.56
C GLU A 25 14.86 -8.78 9.86
N THR A 26 15.67 -8.08 9.04
CA THR A 26 15.89 -6.64 9.20
C THR A 26 14.63 -5.83 8.90
N GLU A 27 13.84 -6.23 7.90
CA GLU A 27 12.59 -5.54 7.54
C GLU A 27 11.47 -5.93 8.51
N GLN A 28 11.44 -7.19 8.96
CA GLN A 28 10.53 -7.61 10.04
C GLN A 28 10.72 -6.77 11.32
N GLN A 29 11.95 -6.38 11.64
CA GLN A 29 12.24 -5.52 12.80
C GLN A 29 11.75 -4.08 12.61
N GLU A 30 11.60 -3.62 11.37
CA GLU A 30 11.02 -2.30 11.06
C GLU A 30 9.49 -2.30 11.14
N MET A 31 8.86 -3.47 11.04
CA MET A 31 7.40 -3.67 11.19
C MET A 31 7.03 -3.95 12.66
N ASP A 32 7.52 -3.11 13.57
CA ASP A 32 7.32 -3.28 15.03
C ASP A 32 5.88 -3.05 15.48
N HIS A 33 5.04 -2.53 14.60
CA HIS A 33 3.61 -2.34 14.80
C HIS A 33 2.78 -3.61 14.57
N VAL A 34 3.35 -4.65 13.96
CA VAL A 34 2.64 -5.90 13.66
C VAL A 34 2.76 -6.88 14.82
N ASP A 35 1.64 -7.14 15.49
CA ASP A 35 1.58 -8.10 16.59
C ASP A 35 1.82 -9.54 16.08
N TYR A 36 2.39 -10.40 16.93
CA TYR A 36 2.79 -11.76 16.56
C TYR A 36 1.64 -12.61 16.01
N ASP A 37 0.42 -12.42 16.52
CA ASP A 37 -0.77 -13.14 16.05
C ASP A 37 -1.30 -12.63 14.71
N GLU A 38 -0.94 -11.41 14.30
CA GLU A 38 -1.35 -10.80 13.04
C GLU A 38 -0.41 -11.14 11.88
N GLN A 39 0.87 -11.48 12.17
CA GLN A 39 1.91 -11.76 11.17
C GLN A 39 1.49 -12.73 10.05
N VAL A 40 0.68 -13.75 10.36
CA VAL A 40 0.22 -14.73 9.37
C VAL A 40 -0.77 -14.13 8.35
N SER A 41 -1.57 -13.17 8.79
CA SER A 41 -2.59 -12.49 7.97
C SER A 41 -2.08 -11.20 7.34
N THR A 42 -1.07 -10.55 7.91
CA THR A 42 -0.50 -9.32 7.37
C THR A 42 0.14 -9.57 6.00
N ARG A 43 0.05 -8.58 5.12
CA ARG A 43 0.59 -8.63 3.77
C ARG A 43 1.39 -7.38 3.49
N PHE A 44 2.54 -7.56 2.87
CA PHE A 44 3.51 -6.51 2.64
C PHE A 44 3.80 -6.34 1.16
N PHE A 45 4.34 -5.19 0.78
CA PHE A 45 4.92 -5.02 -0.55
C PHE A 45 6.06 -4.01 -0.52
N HIS A 46 7.03 -4.20 -1.42
CA HIS A 46 8.10 -3.22 -1.63
C HIS A 46 7.74 -2.22 -2.70
N PHE A 47 7.98 -0.95 -2.42
CA PHE A 47 7.90 0.11 -3.42
C PHE A 47 8.94 1.20 -3.13
N GLU A 48 9.68 1.60 -4.17
CA GLU A 48 10.74 2.63 -4.10
C GLU A 48 11.74 2.47 -2.94
N GLY A 49 12.04 1.22 -2.55
CA GLY A 49 13.01 0.89 -1.50
C GLY A 49 12.44 0.90 -0.08
N CYS A 50 11.12 1.02 0.08
CA CYS A 50 10.42 0.89 1.36
C CYS A 50 9.54 -0.37 1.37
N VAL A 51 9.40 -0.99 2.54
CA VAL A 51 8.35 -1.99 2.82
C VAL A 51 7.12 -1.27 3.36
N TYR A 52 5.97 -1.67 2.85
CA TYR A 52 4.67 -1.20 3.32
C TYR A 52 3.83 -2.36 3.81
N ASP A 53 3.17 -2.17 4.96
CA ASP A 53 2.06 -3.00 5.38
C ASP A 53 0.77 -2.55 4.68
N ILE A 54 0.07 -3.48 4.03
CA ILE A 54 -1.20 -3.16 3.38
C ILE A 54 -2.28 -2.71 4.38
N ALA A 55 -2.21 -3.16 5.63
CA ALA A 55 -3.18 -2.83 6.67
C ALA A 55 -3.12 -1.35 7.09
N ASP A 56 -1.98 -0.68 6.86
CA ASP A 56 -1.82 0.76 7.09
C ASP A 56 -2.56 1.62 6.05
N PHE A 57 -2.98 1.02 4.93
CA PHE A 57 -3.70 1.74 3.89
C PHE A 57 -5.16 1.92 4.27
N MET A 58 -5.61 3.17 4.27
CA MET A 58 -6.98 3.53 4.60
C MET A 58 -7.83 3.53 3.33
N ARG A 59 -8.98 2.85 3.39
CA ARG A 59 -9.97 2.88 2.32
C ARG A 59 -10.28 4.32 1.89
N ASP A 60 -10.20 4.58 0.59
CA ASP A 60 -10.43 5.91 0.03
C ASP A 60 -11.64 5.93 -0.91
N ASP A 61 -12.81 6.27 -0.38
CA ASP A 61 -14.05 6.34 -1.15
C ASP A 61 -14.08 7.48 -2.19
N ARG A 62 -13.08 8.39 -2.21
CA ARG A 62 -12.95 9.42 -3.25
C ARG A 62 -12.51 8.83 -4.58
N PHE A 63 -11.78 7.71 -4.54
CA PHE A 63 -11.24 7.03 -5.72
C PHE A 63 -11.56 5.53 -5.65
N PRO A 64 -12.81 5.12 -5.92
CA PRO A 64 -13.26 3.74 -5.72
C PRO A 64 -12.44 2.68 -6.47
N GLU A 65 -11.88 3.02 -7.63
CA GLU A 65 -11.04 2.13 -8.43
C GLU A 65 -9.66 1.86 -7.82
N TRP A 66 -9.23 2.68 -6.85
CA TRP A 66 -7.93 2.64 -6.21
C TRP A 66 -8.02 2.24 -4.73
N HIS A 67 -9.10 1.56 -4.34
CA HIS A 67 -9.38 0.87 -3.06
C HIS A 67 -8.90 1.52 -1.74
N ALA A 68 -7.60 1.76 -1.55
CA ALA A 68 -7.05 2.37 -0.36
C ALA A 68 -5.86 3.31 -0.64
N SER A 69 -5.55 4.17 0.32
CA SER A 69 -4.48 5.17 0.21
C SER A 69 -3.64 5.27 1.48
N TYR A 70 -2.38 5.68 1.30
CA TYR A 70 -1.43 5.93 2.38
C TYR A 70 -0.76 7.31 2.18
N PRO A 71 -0.78 8.19 3.19
CA PRO A 71 -0.19 9.53 3.06
C PRO A 71 1.34 9.46 3.07
N LEU A 72 1.99 9.92 2.00
CA LEU A 72 3.44 10.08 1.97
C LEU A 72 3.86 11.41 2.59
N ASN A 73 3.10 12.48 2.30
CA ASN A 73 3.30 13.82 2.83
C ASN A 73 2.03 14.67 2.64
N ALA A 74 2.10 15.96 2.95
CA ALA A 74 0.96 16.89 2.84
C ALA A 74 0.39 17.06 1.42
N PHE A 75 1.12 16.64 0.38
CA PHE A 75 0.78 16.84 -1.03
C PHE A 75 0.76 15.53 -1.84
N ALA A 76 1.03 14.38 -1.23
CA ALA A 76 1.12 13.13 -1.96
C ALA A 76 0.60 11.94 -1.16
N MET A 77 -0.11 11.06 -1.83
CA MET A 77 -0.60 9.80 -1.27
C MET A 77 -0.26 8.65 -2.23
N LEU A 78 0.23 7.54 -1.69
CA LEU A 78 0.21 6.28 -2.41
C LEU A 78 -1.22 5.78 -2.49
N MET A 79 -1.59 5.25 -3.64
CA MET A 79 -2.88 4.65 -3.94
C MET A 79 -2.65 3.20 -4.30
N ILE A 80 -3.47 2.27 -3.80
CA ILE A 80 -3.33 0.84 -4.13
C ILE A 80 -4.62 0.26 -4.68
N ARG A 81 -4.53 -0.44 -5.80
CA ARG A 81 -5.64 -1.24 -6.31
C ARG A 81 -5.31 -2.71 -6.13
N VAL A 82 -5.96 -3.34 -5.16
CA VAL A 82 -5.93 -4.80 -4.99
C VAL A 82 -6.65 -5.49 -6.16
N ASP A 83 -6.04 -6.53 -6.71
CA ASP A 83 -6.67 -7.35 -7.75
C ASP A 83 -7.77 -8.27 -7.19
N ASP A 84 -8.50 -8.94 -8.09
CA ASP A 84 -9.59 -9.86 -7.70
C ASP A 84 -9.11 -11.11 -6.94
N SER A 85 -7.82 -11.46 -7.05
CA SER A 85 -7.24 -12.61 -6.35
C SER A 85 -6.87 -12.29 -4.90
N GLY A 86 -6.56 -11.02 -4.63
CA GLY A 86 -6.01 -10.57 -3.36
C GLY A 86 -4.51 -10.82 -3.21
N ASP A 87 -3.82 -11.29 -4.24
CA ASP A 87 -2.39 -11.64 -4.19
C ASP A 87 -1.49 -10.56 -4.79
N THR A 88 -2.03 -9.67 -5.63
CA THR A 88 -1.28 -8.55 -6.19
C THR A 88 -2.01 -7.22 -6.09
N ILE A 89 -1.22 -6.15 -6.18
CA ILE A 89 -1.70 -4.77 -6.21
C ILE A 89 -1.11 -4.00 -7.38
N ASP A 90 -1.84 -2.99 -7.85
CA ASP A 90 -1.27 -1.89 -8.63
C ASP A 90 -1.03 -0.69 -7.71
N ILE A 91 0.03 0.07 -7.98
CA ILE A 91 0.44 1.23 -7.18
C ILE A 91 0.29 2.49 -8.02
N GLY A 92 -0.36 3.49 -7.45
CA GLY A 92 -0.55 4.81 -8.01
C GLY A 92 -0.05 5.89 -7.06
N LEU A 93 0.19 7.07 -7.60
CA LEU A 93 0.57 8.25 -6.84
C LEU A 93 -0.42 9.37 -7.10
N LEU A 94 -1.07 9.83 -6.04
CA LEU A 94 -1.96 10.98 -6.05
C LEU A 94 -1.19 12.24 -5.67
N HIS A 95 -1.37 13.31 -6.47
CA HIS A 95 -0.85 14.66 -6.24
C HIS A 95 -1.96 15.71 -6.37
#